data_AF-A0A1I3QBX8-F1
#
_entry.id   AF-A0A1I3QBX8-F1
#
_cell.length_a   1.000
_cell.length_b   1.000
_cell.length_c   1.000
_cell.angle_alpha   90.00
_cell.angle_beta   90.00
_cell.angle_gamma   90.00
#
_symmetry.space_group_name_H-M   'P 1'
#
loop_
_entity.id
_entity.type
_entity.pdbx_description
1 polymer ?
#
loop_
_entity_poly.entity_id
_entity_poly.type
_entity_poly.pdbx_seq_one_letter_code
_entity_poly.pdbx_strand_id
1 'polypeptide(L)'
;MTPWLPAALAYVSSWLEFQLRHHDQPGCSIAIANGQEIVLEAAFGKADIATGEALTPRHGFRIASHSKSFTSAGILRLVEAGRLRLDDKAGSFVPGLHPEVATVTLAQLLSNSAGLTRDGPDNGQFFDRKPYCDKAELLADLALPPILPASQRLKYSNHGFGLLGLVIEAVTGEPYADWIAREVVAAVGLAETRPDIGLWTGPMARGHSPKWPLGHRVVVPGDNPCQAMISAAGFVATAADVARYFAQLSPKAERSILSPLNRREMSRRLWTDEESSLGRHYGLGTISGGEGDWAWFGHSGGFQGFITRTIVLPEQDLTISVLTNAIDGLAHPWLDGIVQILKRFQELGAPSAATKEWAGRWWTIWNPGDLVPFADKVLVANPTLFSPFLDAGEIAIEAPDRGRIIKASSFNSPGETARLVRDDTGRIESVWLGGSHVVSEAALKAEMLARYQSGKA
;
A
#
# COMPACT_ATOMS: atom_id res chain seq x y z
N MET A 1 9.43 -16.15 -14.30
CA MET A 1 8.18 -15.39 -14.08
C MET A 1 7.01 -16.20 -14.65
N THR A 2 5.88 -16.29 -13.94
CA THR A 2 4.69 -17.01 -14.44
C THR A 2 4.08 -16.30 -15.65
N PRO A 3 3.55 -17.02 -16.68
CA PRO A 3 3.09 -16.38 -17.92
C PRO A 3 1.95 -15.36 -17.77
N TRP A 4 1.13 -15.49 -16.72
CA TRP A 4 0.00 -14.60 -16.47
C TRP A 4 0.40 -13.24 -15.86
N LEU A 5 1.55 -13.16 -15.17
CA LEU A 5 1.92 -11.99 -14.37
C LEU A 5 2.09 -10.73 -15.22
N PRO A 6 2.80 -10.74 -16.38
CA PRO A 6 2.94 -9.53 -17.20
C PRO A 6 1.59 -8.93 -17.63
N ALA A 7 0.62 -9.76 -18.01
CA ALA A 7 -0.72 -9.30 -18.39
C ALA A 7 -1.49 -8.72 -17.19
N ALA A 8 -1.35 -9.35 -16.02
CA ALA A 8 -1.95 -8.83 -14.79
C ALA A 8 -1.37 -7.46 -14.41
N LEU A 9 -0.05 -7.30 -14.47
CA LEU A 9 0.64 -6.03 -14.16
C LEU A 9 0.21 -4.90 -15.11
N ALA A 10 0.08 -5.20 -16.41
CA ALA A 10 -0.42 -4.24 -17.39
C ALA A 10 -1.85 -3.78 -17.07
N TYR A 11 -2.73 -4.71 -16.70
CA TYR A 11 -4.10 -4.37 -16.30
C TYR A 11 -4.15 -3.60 -14.96
N VAL A 12 -3.32 -3.98 -13.98
CA VAL A 12 -3.16 -3.23 -12.71
C VAL A 12 -2.81 -1.77 -12.97
N SER A 13 -1.84 -1.48 -13.85
CA SER A 13 -1.47 -0.10 -14.18
C SER A 13 -2.64 0.67 -14.82
N SER A 14 -3.32 0.08 -15.81
CA SER A 14 -4.47 0.71 -16.50
C SER A 14 -5.66 0.96 -15.55
N TRP A 15 -5.90 0.04 -14.63
CA TRP A 15 -6.97 0.16 -13.63
C TRP A 15 -6.62 1.22 -12.56
N LEU A 16 -5.39 1.23 -12.04
CA LEU A 16 -4.96 2.23 -11.05
C LEU A 16 -4.97 3.65 -11.61
N GLU A 17 -4.50 3.85 -12.84
CA GLU A 17 -4.54 5.16 -13.50
C GLU A 17 -5.98 5.67 -13.64
N PHE A 18 -6.91 4.78 -14.00
CA PHE A 18 -8.33 5.11 -14.04
C PHE A 18 -8.89 5.44 -12.67
N GLN A 19 -8.60 4.61 -11.67
CA GLN A 19 -9.06 4.80 -10.30
C GLN A 19 -8.58 6.14 -9.73
N LEU A 20 -7.34 6.53 -10.01
CA LEU A 20 -6.79 7.83 -9.64
C LEU A 20 -7.63 8.98 -10.23
N ARG A 21 -7.93 8.93 -11.54
CA ARG A 21 -8.78 9.93 -12.21
C ARG A 21 -10.21 9.91 -11.67
N HIS A 22 -10.81 8.72 -11.52
CA HIS A 22 -12.19 8.53 -11.12
C HIS A 22 -12.48 9.07 -9.71
N HIS A 23 -11.53 8.92 -8.80
CA HIS A 23 -11.64 9.40 -7.41
C HIS A 23 -10.98 10.75 -7.16
N ASP A 24 -10.50 11.43 -8.22
CA ASP A 24 -9.78 12.70 -8.17
C ASP A 24 -8.71 12.74 -7.06
N GLN A 25 -7.86 11.72 -7.09
CA GLN A 25 -6.71 11.56 -6.21
C GLN A 25 -5.49 12.27 -6.82
N PRO A 26 -4.65 12.99 -6.04
CA PRO A 26 -3.55 13.77 -6.59
C PRO A 26 -2.49 12.90 -7.27
N GLY A 27 -2.00 11.88 -6.58
CA GLY A 27 -0.89 11.05 -7.04
C GLY A 27 -0.85 9.68 -6.37
N CYS A 28 -0.31 8.72 -7.11
CA CYS A 28 -0.13 7.34 -6.66
C CYS A 28 1.19 6.79 -7.20
N SER A 29 2.01 6.21 -6.33
CA SER A 29 3.22 5.46 -6.69
C SER A 29 3.04 3.99 -6.31
N ILE A 30 3.38 3.08 -7.22
CA ILE A 30 3.27 1.65 -7.03
C ILE A 30 4.57 0.94 -7.38
N ALA A 31 4.92 -0.05 -6.57
CA ALA A 31 5.91 -1.05 -6.94
C ALA A 31 5.41 -2.46 -6.62
N ILE A 32 5.71 -3.41 -7.51
CA ILE A 32 5.49 -4.84 -7.29
C ILE A 32 6.81 -5.57 -7.49
N ALA A 33 7.21 -6.37 -6.50
CA ALA A 33 8.32 -7.30 -6.60
C ALA A 33 7.81 -8.73 -6.82
N ASN A 34 8.54 -9.50 -7.63
CA ASN A 34 8.44 -10.96 -7.71
C ASN A 34 9.74 -11.55 -7.16
N GLY A 35 9.66 -12.29 -6.07
CA GLY A 35 10.80 -12.54 -5.20
C GLY A 35 11.43 -11.22 -4.76
N GLN A 36 12.69 -11.01 -5.11
CA GLN A 36 13.45 -9.81 -4.76
C GLN A 36 13.64 -8.83 -5.92
N GLU A 37 13.03 -9.10 -7.08
CA GLU A 37 13.13 -8.30 -8.30
C GLU A 37 11.89 -7.42 -8.47
N ILE A 38 12.06 -6.12 -8.73
CA ILE A 38 10.95 -5.21 -9.05
C ILE A 38 10.49 -5.47 -10.49
N VAL A 39 9.24 -5.91 -10.64
CA VAL A 39 8.62 -6.28 -11.92
C VAL A 39 7.60 -5.26 -12.42
N LEU A 40 7.15 -4.37 -11.53
CA LEU A 40 6.38 -3.18 -11.87
C LEU A 40 6.86 -2.03 -10.99
N GLU A 41 7.11 -0.88 -11.62
CA GLU A 41 7.40 0.38 -10.95
C GLU A 41 6.75 1.49 -11.77
N ALA A 42 5.74 2.15 -11.21
CA ALA A 42 4.96 3.16 -11.90
C ALA A 42 4.50 4.27 -10.95
N ALA A 43 4.24 5.44 -11.51
CA ALA A 43 3.63 6.55 -10.81
C ALA A 43 2.60 7.24 -11.71
N PHE A 44 1.52 7.73 -11.10
CA PHE A 44 0.41 8.37 -11.77
C PHE A 44 0.04 9.67 -11.06
N GLY A 45 -0.45 10.65 -11.82
CA GLY A 45 -0.89 11.93 -11.28
C GLY A 45 0.25 12.91 -10.99
N LYS A 46 0.10 13.69 -9.93
CA LYS A 46 0.95 14.83 -9.58
C LYS A 46 1.66 14.62 -8.24
N ALA A 47 2.93 15.00 -8.21
CA ALA A 47 3.70 15.11 -6.98
C ALA A 47 3.24 16.30 -6.14
N ASP A 48 2.87 17.39 -6.80
CA ASP A 48 2.40 18.62 -6.19
C ASP A 48 1.32 19.26 -7.08
N ILE A 49 0.11 19.42 -6.54
CA ILE A 49 -1.01 20.03 -7.29
C ILE A 49 -0.82 21.53 -7.52
N ALA A 50 -0.05 22.21 -6.67
CA ALA A 50 0.17 23.65 -6.75
C ALA A 50 1.14 24.00 -7.89
N THR A 51 2.20 23.21 -8.08
CA THR A 51 3.15 23.39 -9.19
C THR A 51 2.72 22.67 -10.46
N GLY A 52 1.90 21.62 -10.33
CA GLY A 52 1.54 20.74 -11.45
C GLY A 52 2.62 19.71 -11.78
N GLU A 53 3.67 19.58 -10.95
CA GLU A 53 4.74 18.60 -11.13
C GLU A 53 4.18 17.18 -11.24
N ALA A 54 4.55 16.49 -12.31
CA ALA A 54 4.14 15.11 -12.53
C ALA A 54 4.83 14.18 -11.52
N LEU A 55 4.06 13.25 -10.96
CA LEU A 55 4.63 12.26 -10.05
C LEU A 55 5.49 11.26 -10.84
N THR A 56 6.66 10.94 -10.30
CA THR A 56 7.57 9.92 -10.86
C THR A 56 7.87 8.86 -9.80
N PRO A 57 8.30 7.64 -10.18
CA PRO A 57 8.73 6.63 -9.20
C PRO A 57 9.88 7.04 -8.28
N ARG A 58 10.62 8.12 -8.59
CA ARG A 58 11.74 8.64 -7.78
C ARG A 58 11.33 9.57 -6.64
N HIS A 59 10.08 10.03 -6.63
CA HIS A 59 9.59 10.90 -5.57
C HIS A 59 9.49 10.12 -4.25
N GLY A 60 10.08 10.68 -3.19
CA GLY A 60 9.94 10.18 -1.83
C GLY A 60 8.55 10.45 -1.27
N PHE A 61 8.10 9.56 -0.39
CA PHE A 61 6.84 9.66 0.34
C PHE A 61 7.10 9.50 1.83
N ARG A 62 6.33 10.20 2.68
CA ARG A 62 6.26 9.86 4.11
C ARG A 62 5.57 8.50 4.25
N ILE A 63 6.33 7.46 4.59
CA ILE A 63 5.79 6.09 4.73
C ILE A 63 5.27 5.80 6.13
N ALA A 64 5.41 6.77 7.05
CA ALA A 64 4.78 6.77 8.36
C ALA A 64 5.06 5.47 9.14
N SER A 65 4.01 4.79 9.58
CA SER A 65 4.10 3.57 10.40
C SER A 65 4.82 2.39 9.76
N HIS A 66 5.19 2.42 8.48
CA HIS A 66 6.19 1.47 7.95
C HIS A 66 7.53 1.59 8.72
N SER A 67 7.87 2.75 9.28
CA SER A 67 9.03 2.97 10.16
C SER A 67 9.13 1.93 11.29
N LYS A 68 7.99 1.41 11.75
CA LYS A 68 7.92 0.39 12.80
C LYS A 68 8.55 -0.92 12.39
N SER A 69 8.35 -1.37 11.16
CA SER A 69 9.00 -2.60 10.69
C SER A 69 10.51 -2.42 10.61
N PHE A 70 11.00 -1.24 10.18
CA PHE A 70 12.43 -0.94 10.20
C PHE A 70 13.00 -0.94 11.63
N THR A 71 12.29 -0.33 12.59
CA THR A 71 12.65 -0.39 14.01
C THR A 71 12.67 -1.83 14.54
N SER A 72 11.67 -2.64 14.20
CA SER A 72 11.63 -4.07 14.56
C SER A 72 12.83 -4.83 14.00
N ALA A 73 13.18 -4.60 12.73
CA ALA A 73 14.37 -5.20 12.14
C ALA A 73 15.64 -4.76 12.88
N GLY A 74 15.75 -3.49 13.28
CA GLY A 74 16.83 -2.99 14.12
C GLY A 74 16.97 -3.74 15.45
N ILE A 75 15.86 -3.89 16.19
CA ILE A 75 15.85 -4.65 17.45
C ILE A 75 16.22 -6.11 17.20
N LEU A 76 15.66 -6.75 16.18
CA LEU A 76 15.96 -8.16 15.87
C LEU A 76 17.42 -8.36 15.44
N ARG A 77 18.04 -7.40 14.74
CA ARG A 77 19.48 -7.44 14.45
C ARG A 77 20.32 -7.35 15.72
N LEU A 78 19.94 -6.52 16.68
CA LEU A 78 20.60 -6.46 17.99
C LEU A 78 20.43 -7.77 18.78
N VAL A 79 19.28 -8.44 18.63
CA VAL A 79 19.04 -9.78 19.19
C VAL A 79 19.95 -10.83 18.53
N GLU A 80 20.10 -10.82 17.20
CA GLU A 80 21.03 -11.73 16.49
C GLU A 80 22.48 -11.51 16.89
N ALA A 81 22.85 -10.26 17.17
CA ALA A 81 24.17 -9.91 17.68
C ALA A 81 24.37 -10.24 19.17
N GLY A 82 23.35 -10.80 19.85
CA GLY A 82 23.40 -11.12 21.28
C GLY A 82 23.47 -9.88 22.20
N ARG A 83 23.13 -8.70 21.68
CA ARG A 83 23.16 -7.43 22.44
C ARG A 83 21.85 -7.15 23.17
N LEU A 84 20.77 -7.82 22.75
CA LEU A 84 19.44 -7.72 23.32
C LEU A 84 18.80 -9.11 23.36
N ARG A 85 17.80 -9.27 24.21
CA ARG A 85 16.84 -10.37 24.16
C ARG A 85 15.42 -9.81 24.14
N LEU A 86 14.51 -10.52 23.48
CA LEU A 86 13.12 -10.10 23.35
C LEU A 86 12.37 -10.06 24.70
N ASP A 87 12.84 -10.78 25.71
CA ASP A 87 12.32 -10.80 27.08
C ASP A 87 12.95 -9.74 28.00
N ASP A 88 13.97 -9.01 27.53
CA ASP A 88 14.57 -7.92 28.30
C ASP A 88 13.53 -6.83 28.58
N LYS A 89 13.67 -6.20 29.75
CA LYS A 89 12.75 -5.18 30.25
C LYS A 89 13.15 -3.81 29.74
N ALA A 90 12.18 -3.01 29.29
CA ALA A 90 12.46 -1.68 28.75
C ALA A 90 13.18 -0.77 29.76
N GLY A 91 12.82 -0.87 31.05
CA GLY A 91 13.43 -0.11 32.13
C GLY A 91 14.90 -0.44 32.42
N SER A 92 15.42 -1.57 31.91
CA SER A 92 16.85 -1.89 31.99
C SER A 92 17.71 -1.00 31.08
N PHE A 93 17.10 -0.37 30.07
CA PHE A 93 17.78 0.47 29.08
C PHE A 93 17.40 1.94 29.20
N VAL A 94 16.13 2.22 29.54
CA VAL A 94 15.58 3.58 29.56
C VAL A 94 15.08 3.89 30.98
N PRO A 95 15.75 4.78 31.73
CA PRO A 95 15.32 5.17 33.07
C PRO A 95 14.16 6.18 33.02
N GLY A 96 13.51 6.40 34.18
CA GLY A 96 12.45 7.41 34.32
C GLY A 96 11.06 6.99 33.85
N LEU A 97 10.90 5.73 33.42
CA LEU A 97 9.60 5.15 33.06
C LEU A 97 8.75 4.90 34.30
N HIS A 98 7.43 4.87 34.13
CA HIS A 98 6.52 4.36 35.16
C HIS A 98 6.92 2.92 35.55
N PRO A 99 6.82 2.50 36.83
CA PRO A 99 7.27 1.17 37.26
C PRO A 99 6.70 0.01 36.43
N GLU A 100 5.41 0.07 36.06
CA GLU A 100 4.80 -0.95 35.20
C GLU A 100 5.34 -0.90 33.76
N VAL A 101 5.53 0.30 33.20
CA VAL A 101 6.13 0.50 31.86
C VAL A 101 7.56 0.00 31.84
N ALA A 102 8.33 0.21 32.91
CA ALA A 102 9.69 -0.30 33.04
C ALA A 102 9.75 -1.84 32.96
N THR A 103 8.68 -2.54 33.35
CA THR A 103 8.63 -4.01 33.37
C THR A 103 8.12 -4.66 32.08
N VAL A 104 7.68 -3.88 31.08
CA VAL A 104 7.25 -4.43 29.79
C VAL A 104 8.46 -4.95 29.02
N THR A 105 8.29 -6.03 28.29
CA THR A 105 9.36 -6.63 27.47
C THR A 105 9.46 -5.97 26.11
N LEU A 106 10.62 -6.11 25.46
CA LEU A 106 10.79 -5.65 24.08
C LEU A 106 9.81 -6.35 23.11
N ALA A 107 9.52 -7.64 23.32
CA ALA A 107 8.49 -8.35 22.56
C ALA A 107 7.09 -7.75 22.73
N GLN A 108 6.73 -7.32 23.94
CA GLN A 108 5.44 -6.67 24.21
C GLN A 108 5.33 -5.31 23.52
N LEU A 109 6.43 -4.54 23.46
CA LEU A 109 6.48 -3.29 22.70
C LEU A 109 6.34 -3.53 21.20
N LEU A 110 7.17 -4.41 20.64
CA LEU A 110 7.18 -4.75 19.21
C LEU A 110 5.83 -5.29 18.73
N SER A 111 5.15 -6.07 19.57
CA SER A 111 3.84 -6.67 19.26
C SER A 111 2.63 -5.80 19.61
N ASN A 112 2.84 -4.56 20.06
CA ASN A 112 1.78 -3.67 20.53
C ASN A 112 0.89 -4.31 21.60
N SER A 113 1.48 -5.04 22.53
CA SER A 113 0.77 -5.69 23.64
C SER A 113 1.20 -5.18 25.01
N ALA A 114 2.09 -4.18 25.06
CA ALA A 114 2.54 -3.56 26.31
C ALA A 114 1.47 -2.70 27.03
N GLY A 115 0.31 -2.45 26.41
CA GLY A 115 -0.80 -1.69 27.01
C GLY A 115 -0.56 -0.17 27.13
N LEU A 116 0.53 0.34 26.55
CA LEU A 116 0.93 1.75 26.61
C LEU A 116 -0.08 2.70 25.95
N THR A 117 0.00 4.00 26.28
CA THR A 117 -0.72 5.05 25.55
C THR A 117 -0.41 4.97 24.05
N ARG A 118 -1.38 5.34 23.20
CA ARG A 118 -1.19 5.26 21.75
C ARG A 118 -0.20 6.36 21.30
N ASP A 119 -0.57 7.59 21.61
CA ASP A 119 0.00 8.82 21.03
C ASP A 119 0.27 9.90 22.08
N GLY A 120 0.30 9.52 23.36
CA GLY A 120 0.38 10.46 24.48
C GLY A 120 -1.00 10.95 24.93
N PRO A 121 -1.08 11.80 25.98
CA PRO A 121 -2.31 12.45 26.41
C PRO A 121 -2.78 13.54 25.42
N ASP A 122 -1.86 14.11 24.65
CA ASP A 122 -2.13 15.06 23.57
C ASP A 122 -1.49 14.56 22.25
N ASN A 123 -2.33 14.09 21.34
CA ASN A 123 -1.91 13.52 20.06
C ASN A 123 -1.87 14.53 18.91
N GLY A 124 -1.90 15.84 19.21
CA GLY A 124 -1.90 16.90 18.19
C GLY A 124 -0.77 16.80 17.17
N GLN A 125 0.35 16.16 17.52
CA GLN A 125 1.48 15.88 16.63
C GLN A 125 1.09 15.06 15.38
N PHE A 126 0.12 14.15 15.49
CA PHE A 126 -0.35 13.35 14.35
C PHE A 126 -1.45 14.05 13.53
N PHE A 127 -1.99 15.16 14.05
CA PHE A 127 -3.05 15.96 13.43
C PHE A 127 -2.56 17.33 12.96
N ASP A 128 -1.24 17.52 12.90
CA ASP A 128 -0.61 18.79 12.49
C ASP A 128 -1.01 19.99 13.38
N ARG A 129 -1.23 19.75 14.67
CA ARG A 129 -1.61 20.78 15.66
C ARG A 129 -0.46 21.23 16.56
N LYS A 130 0.64 20.48 16.55
CA LYS A 130 1.90 20.77 17.27
C LYS A 130 3.04 19.95 16.65
N PRO A 131 4.30 20.31 16.92
CA PRO A 131 5.44 19.46 16.55
C PRO A 131 5.35 18.06 17.17
N TYR A 132 6.06 17.10 16.56
CA TYR A 132 6.30 15.79 17.18
C TYR A 132 7.06 15.95 18.49
N CYS A 133 6.76 15.08 19.46
CA CYS A 133 7.36 15.16 20.78
C CYS A 133 8.86 14.94 20.74
N ASP A 134 9.59 15.69 21.55
CA ASP A 134 11.00 15.43 21.82
C ASP A 134 11.18 14.27 22.80
N LYS A 135 12.45 13.95 23.12
CA LYS A 135 12.78 12.87 24.06
C LYS A 135 12.25 13.11 25.48
N ALA A 136 12.28 14.35 25.96
CA ALA A 136 11.83 14.68 27.30
C ALA A 136 10.31 14.57 27.41
N GLU A 137 9.59 15.07 26.40
CA GLU A 137 8.14 14.94 26.31
C GLU A 137 7.70 13.47 26.19
N LEU A 138 8.36 12.66 25.36
CA LEU A 138 8.08 11.23 25.25
C LEU A 138 8.30 10.51 26.60
N LEU A 139 9.39 10.82 27.31
CA LEU A 139 9.66 10.23 28.63
C LEU A 139 8.66 10.67 29.68
N ALA A 140 8.21 11.94 29.65
CA ALA A 140 7.17 12.44 30.54
C ALA A 140 5.85 11.67 30.33
N ASP A 141 5.47 11.42 29.08
CA ASP A 141 4.28 10.63 28.75
C ASP A 141 4.43 9.16 29.17
N LEU A 142 5.63 8.57 29.06
CA LEU A 142 5.93 7.20 29.48
C LEU A 142 6.16 7.04 31.00
N ALA A 143 6.25 8.14 31.74
CA ALA A 143 6.23 8.15 33.20
C ALA A 143 4.81 8.00 33.78
N LEU A 144 3.78 8.11 32.93
CA LEU A 144 2.40 7.80 33.28
C LEU A 144 2.14 6.29 33.24
N PRO A 145 1.15 5.78 34.00
CA PRO A 145 0.80 4.36 33.97
C PRO A 145 0.34 3.90 32.58
N PRO A 146 0.53 2.61 32.24
CA PRO A 146 -0.04 2.05 31.03
C PRO A 146 -1.58 2.13 31.07
N ILE A 147 -2.21 2.18 29.90
CA ILE A 147 -3.68 2.25 29.79
C ILE A 147 -4.33 0.91 30.08
N LEU A 148 -3.67 -0.18 29.68
CA LEU A 148 -4.08 -1.56 29.93
C LEU A 148 -2.91 -2.35 30.52
N PRO A 149 -3.17 -3.42 31.29
CA PRO A 149 -2.14 -4.39 31.64
C PRO A 149 -1.44 -4.96 30.41
N ALA A 150 -0.14 -5.23 30.53
CA ALA A 150 0.63 -5.83 29.46
C ALA A 150 0.10 -7.24 29.12
N SER A 151 0.17 -7.61 27.84
CA SER A 151 -0.35 -8.87 27.27
C SER A 151 -1.85 -9.10 27.48
N GLN A 152 -2.65 -8.06 27.74
CA GLN A 152 -4.10 -8.22 27.83
C GLN A 152 -4.76 -8.33 26.45
N ARG A 153 -4.39 -7.43 25.52
CA ARG A 153 -4.89 -7.40 24.13
C ARG A 153 -3.94 -6.62 23.23
N LEU A 154 -4.16 -6.70 21.92
CA LEU A 154 -3.56 -5.77 20.96
C LEU A 154 -3.99 -4.35 21.29
N LYS A 155 -3.02 -3.49 21.62
CA LYS A 155 -3.20 -2.06 21.82
C LYS A 155 -2.07 -1.31 21.11
N TYR A 156 -2.37 -0.86 19.90
CA TYR A 156 -1.43 -0.10 19.07
C TYR A 156 -0.84 1.11 19.82
N SER A 157 0.48 1.27 19.76
CA SER A 157 1.20 2.35 20.43
C SER A 157 2.35 2.88 19.59
N ASN A 158 2.24 4.13 19.16
CA ASN A 158 3.37 4.86 18.59
C ASN A 158 4.42 5.13 19.68
N HIS A 159 4.00 5.46 20.91
CA HIS A 159 4.91 5.69 22.03
C HIS A 159 5.74 4.46 22.40
N GLY A 160 5.18 3.25 22.27
CA GLY A 160 5.93 2.00 22.44
C GLY A 160 7.05 1.85 21.42
N PHE A 161 6.84 2.30 20.18
CA PHE A 161 7.90 2.34 19.17
C PHE A 161 8.89 3.49 19.39
N GLY A 162 8.44 4.64 19.91
CA GLY A 162 9.32 5.70 20.41
C GLY A 162 10.29 5.16 21.48
N LEU A 163 9.76 4.40 22.45
CA LEU A 163 10.54 3.74 23.49
C LEU A 163 11.54 2.72 22.91
N LEU A 164 11.15 1.93 21.89
CA LEU A 164 12.09 1.05 21.18
C LEU A 164 13.21 1.82 20.48
N GLY A 165 12.92 3.04 19.98
CA GLY A 165 13.95 3.95 19.47
C GLY A 165 14.99 4.31 20.54
N LEU A 166 14.52 4.70 21.73
CA LEU A 166 15.39 4.99 22.88
C LEU A 166 16.19 3.78 23.36
N VAL A 167 15.62 2.57 23.29
CA VAL A 167 16.34 1.31 23.58
C VAL A 167 17.49 1.10 22.59
N ILE A 168 17.27 1.31 21.29
CA ILE A 168 18.33 1.22 20.28
C ILE A 168 19.45 2.20 20.60
N GLU A 169 19.13 3.47 20.91
CA GLU A 169 20.14 4.47 21.29
C GLU A 169 20.93 4.03 22.53
N ALA A 170 20.25 3.57 23.58
CA ALA A 170 20.87 3.15 24.82
C ALA A 170 21.82 1.96 24.62
N VAL A 171 21.45 0.99 23.80
CA VAL A 171 22.27 -0.19 23.52
C VAL A 171 23.44 0.16 22.63
N THR A 172 23.23 0.98 21.60
CA THR A 172 24.22 1.26 20.55
C THR A 172 25.18 2.39 20.89
N GLY A 173 24.75 3.36 21.71
CA GLY A 173 25.47 4.60 21.96
C GLY A 173 25.39 5.61 20.81
N GLU A 174 24.54 5.36 19.80
CA GLU A 174 24.40 6.18 18.60
C GLU A 174 22.97 6.75 18.47
N PRO A 175 22.77 7.90 17.81
CA PRO A 175 21.44 8.37 17.47
C PRO A 175 20.66 7.34 16.65
N TYR A 176 19.37 7.16 16.95
CA TYR A 176 18.53 6.14 16.29
C TYR A 176 18.63 6.22 14.76
N ALA A 177 18.50 7.44 14.20
CA ALA A 177 18.45 7.64 12.76
C ALA A 177 19.77 7.22 12.07
N ASP A 178 20.92 7.51 12.68
CA ASP A 178 22.22 7.20 12.10
C ASP A 178 22.48 5.68 12.11
N TRP A 179 22.20 5.04 13.26
CA TRP A 179 22.39 3.60 13.40
C TRP A 179 21.47 2.83 12.45
N ILE A 180 20.19 3.20 12.36
CA ILE A 180 19.21 2.55 11.47
C ILE A 180 19.52 2.80 10.00
N ALA A 181 19.96 4.02 9.64
CA ALA A 181 20.38 4.32 8.27
C ALA A 181 21.52 3.38 7.81
N ARG A 182 22.49 3.10 8.70
CA ARG A 182 23.63 2.24 8.38
C ARG A 182 23.31 0.74 8.48
N GLU A 183 22.79 0.31 9.62
CA GLU A 183 22.66 -1.11 9.96
C GLU A 183 21.38 -1.75 9.41
N VAL A 184 20.40 -0.97 8.98
CA VAL A 184 19.16 -1.49 8.39
C VAL A 184 19.01 -1.01 6.96
N VAL A 185 18.87 0.30 6.74
CA VAL A 185 18.57 0.86 5.41
C VAL A 185 19.66 0.55 4.39
N ALA A 186 20.92 0.92 4.70
CA ALA A 186 22.04 0.66 3.80
C ALA A 186 22.36 -0.83 3.68
N ALA A 187 22.23 -1.60 4.76
CA ALA A 187 22.47 -3.05 4.76
C ALA A 187 21.47 -3.82 3.88
N VAL A 188 20.21 -3.36 3.79
CA VAL A 188 19.19 -3.90 2.86
C VAL A 188 19.50 -3.48 1.41
N GLY A 189 20.23 -2.38 1.21
CA GLY A 189 20.51 -1.79 -0.10
C GLY A 189 19.47 -0.78 -0.58
N LEU A 190 18.82 -0.06 0.35
CA LEU A 190 17.75 0.90 0.05
C LEU A 190 18.34 2.30 -0.22
N ALA A 191 18.65 2.58 -1.48
CA ALA A 191 19.29 3.83 -1.88
C ALA A 191 18.42 5.07 -1.63
N GLU A 192 17.09 4.92 -1.74
CA GLU A 192 16.06 5.96 -1.68
C GLU A 192 15.13 5.73 -0.49
N THR A 193 15.72 5.43 0.66
CA THR A 193 15.02 5.39 1.95
C THR A 193 15.84 6.11 3.00
N ARG A 194 15.20 6.94 3.83
CA ARG A 194 15.86 7.64 4.95
C ARG A 194 14.99 7.59 6.20
N PRO A 195 15.59 7.45 7.40
CA PRO A 195 14.82 7.33 8.64
C PRO A 195 13.98 8.56 9.00
N ASP A 196 14.34 9.76 8.55
CA ASP A 196 13.52 10.96 8.69
C ASP A 196 13.63 11.90 7.49
N ILE A 197 12.69 12.86 7.38
CA ILE A 197 12.65 13.84 6.29
C ILE A 197 13.88 14.75 6.26
N GLY A 198 14.45 15.11 7.41
CA GLY A 198 15.66 15.94 7.47
C GLY A 198 16.91 15.28 6.87
N LEU A 199 16.89 13.97 6.64
CA LEU A 199 17.96 13.21 5.99
C LEU A 199 17.69 12.96 4.49
N TRP A 200 16.52 13.34 4.00
CA TRP A 200 16.12 13.15 2.60
C TRP A 200 16.66 14.26 1.71
N THR A 201 17.26 13.88 0.57
CA THR A 201 17.85 14.83 -0.39
C THR A 201 17.29 14.68 -1.81
N GLY A 202 16.35 13.75 -2.02
CA GLY A 202 15.74 13.49 -3.32
C GLY A 202 14.50 14.34 -3.59
N PRO A 203 13.86 14.19 -4.78
CA PRO A 203 12.56 14.78 -5.02
C PRO A 203 11.52 14.20 -4.05
N MET A 204 10.56 15.01 -3.60
CA MET A 204 9.59 14.65 -2.57
C MET A 204 8.18 14.92 -3.07
N ALA A 205 7.29 13.92 -2.99
CA ALA A 205 5.87 14.17 -3.22
C ALA A 205 5.33 15.06 -2.10
N ARG A 206 4.57 16.10 -2.43
CA ARG A 206 3.86 16.90 -1.43
C ARG A 206 2.60 16.17 -1.01
N GLY A 207 2.28 16.25 0.28
CA GLY A 207 1.03 15.72 0.81
C GLY A 207 -0.13 16.65 0.50
N HIS A 208 -1.35 16.12 0.51
CA HIS A 208 -2.55 16.89 0.21
C HIS A 208 -3.71 16.62 1.18
N SER A 209 -4.53 17.64 1.43
CA SER A 209 -5.76 17.52 2.18
C SER A 209 -6.83 16.71 1.42
N PRO A 210 -7.90 16.24 2.10
CA PRO A 210 -9.15 15.95 1.40
C PRO A 210 -9.72 17.21 0.74
N LYS A 211 -10.68 17.03 -0.17
CA LYS A 211 -11.43 18.18 -0.74
C LYS A 211 -12.31 18.87 0.27
N TRP A 212 -13.04 18.10 1.08
CA TRP A 212 -13.90 18.65 2.11
C TRP A 212 -13.09 18.96 3.37
N PRO A 213 -13.33 20.11 4.03
CA PRO A 213 -14.49 20.99 3.85
C PRO A 213 -14.35 22.10 2.79
N LEU A 214 -13.19 22.27 2.15
CA LEU A 214 -12.90 23.42 1.28
C LEU A 214 -13.47 23.34 -0.15
N GLY A 215 -14.01 22.18 -0.54
CA GLY A 215 -14.40 21.88 -1.92
C GLY A 215 -13.23 21.67 -2.89
N HIS A 216 -11.99 21.90 -2.44
CA HIS A 216 -10.75 21.71 -3.19
C HIS A 216 -9.63 21.25 -2.25
N ARG A 217 -8.57 20.69 -2.81
CA ARG A 217 -7.42 20.20 -2.05
C ARG A 217 -6.42 21.33 -1.81
N VAL A 218 -5.77 21.32 -0.66
CA VAL A 218 -4.60 22.15 -0.35
C VAL A 218 -3.38 21.29 -0.10
N VAL A 219 -2.20 21.85 -0.31
CA VAL A 219 -0.93 21.19 -0.01
C VAL A 219 -0.75 21.12 1.51
N VAL A 220 -0.44 19.92 1.99
CA VAL A 220 0.00 19.60 3.35
C VAL A 220 1.46 19.14 3.21
N PRO A 221 2.46 20.00 3.49
CA PRO A 221 3.84 19.77 3.04
C PRO A 221 4.46 18.45 3.50
N GLY A 222 4.11 17.98 4.70
CA GLY A 222 4.65 16.75 5.30
C GLY A 222 6.15 16.78 5.54
N ASP A 223 6.71 17.96 5.75
CA ASP A 223 8.13 18.23 5.96
C ASP A 223 8.51 18.37 7.44
N ASN A 224 7.57 18.03 8.34
CA ASN A 224 7.78 18.06 9.78
C ASN A 224 8.66 16.88 10.25
N PRO A 225 9.81 17.15 10.90
CA PRO A 225 10.63 16.12 11.53
C PRO A 225 9.87 15.38 12.64
N CYS A 226 10.14 14.08 12.78
CA CYS A 226 9.44 13.24 13.76
C CYS A 226 10.08 13.23 15.15
N GLN A 227 11.26 13.82 15.34
CA GLN A 227 11.94 13.89 16.64
C GLN A 227 12.03 12.51 17.35
N ALA A 228 11.54 12.37 18.58
CA ALA A 228 11.58 11.08 19.30
C ALA A 228 10.68 10.00 18.67
N MET A 229 9.83 10.37 17.71
CA MET A 229 8.90 9.48 17.01
C MET A 229 9.42 9.00 15.65
N ILE A 230 10.69 9.26 15.30
CA ILE A 230 11.30 8.76 14.05
C ILE A 230 11.11 7.24 13.92
N SER A 231 11.33 6.49 15.01
CA SER A 231 11.17 5.04 15.07
C SER A 231 9.75 4.54 14.83
N ALA A 232 8.75 5.42 14.97
CA ALA A 232 7.34 5.10 14.77
C ALA A 232 6.80 5.62 13.43
N ALA A 233 7.29 6.76 12.93
CA ALA A 233 6.64 7.47 11.81
C ALA A 233 7.59 8.26 10.88
N GLY A 234 8.89 8.30 11.13
CA GLY A 234 9.81 9.23 10.46
C GLY A 234 10.11 8.92 9.00
N PHE A 235 10.01 7.68 8.55
CA PHE A 235 10.70 7.31 7.32
C PHE A 235 10.14 7.99 6.06
N VAL A 236 11.07 8.32 5.16
CA VAL A 236 10.79 8.71 3.77
C VAL A 236 11.34 7.62 2.86
N ALA A 237 10.55 7.16 1.89
CA ALA A 237 11.00 6.19 0.90
C ALA A 237 10.25 6.26 -0.43
N THR A 238 10.79 5.63 -1.47
CA THR A 238 10.07 5.32 -2.72
C THR A 238 9.31 4.00 -2.58
N ALA A 239 8.27 3.79 -3.41
CA ALA A 239 7.47 2.56 -3.40
C ALA A 239 8.33 1.30 -3.65
N ALA A 240 9.32 1.41 -4.55
CA ALA A 240 10.23 0.31 -4.86
C ALA A 240 11.12 -0.07 -3.68
N ASP A 241 11.65 0.89 -2.92
CA ASP A 241 12.49 0.56 -1.76
C ASP A 241 11.68 -0.04 -0.62
N VAL A 242 10.44 0.43 -0.38
CA VAL A 242 9.55 -0.22 0.58
C VAL A 242 9.23 -1.65 0.14
N ALA A 243 8.95 -1.87 -1.14
CA ALA A 243 8.73 -3.22 -1.68
C ALA A 243 9.98 -4.11 -1.56
N ARG A 244 11.18 -3.61 -1.85
CA ARG A 244 12.45 -4.35 -1.68
C ARG A 244 12.69 -4.73 -0.22
N TYR A 245 12.44 -3.80 0.71
CA TYR A 245 12.57 -4.08 2.14
C TYR A 245 11.65 -5.22 2.58
N PHE A 246 10.36 -5.13 2.27
CA PHE A 246 9.40 -6.17 2.66
C PHE A 246 9.64 -7.49 1.93
N ALA A 247 10.09 -7.47 0.67
CA ALA A 247 10.47 -8.67 -0.07
C ALA A 247 11.59 -9.46 0.64
N GLN A 248 12.57 -8.78 1.26
CA GLN A 248 13.61 -9.45 2.06
C GLN A 248 13.05 -10.15 3.30
N LEU A 249 11.91 -9.72 3.83
CA LEU A 249 11.27 -10.35 5.00
C LEU A 249 10.45 -11.59 4.62
N SER A 250 10.14 -11.80 3.34
CA SER A 250 9.44 -13.00 2.85
C SER A 250 10.15 -14.26 3.34
N PRO A 251 9.45 -15.30 3.84
CA PRO A 251 10.07 -16.58 4.18
C PRO A 251 10.87 -17.20 3.02
N LYS A 252 10.46 -16.93 1.77
CA LYS A 252 11.09 -17.41 0.54
C LYS A 252 12.30 -16.58 0.08
N ALA A 253 12.57 -15.44 0.72
CA ALA A 253 13.69 -14.58 0.34
C ALA A 253 15.05 -15.29 0.46
N GLU A 254 15.85 -15.22 -0.61
CA GLU A 254 17.21 -15.75 -0.67
C GLU A 254 18.19 -14.88 0.14
N ARG A 255 18.05 -13.56 0.02
CA ARG A 255 18.88 -12.56 0.71
C ARG A 255 18.03 -11.74 1.68
N SER A 256 18.52 -11.58 2.91
CA SER A 256 17.83 -10.82 3.96
C SER A 256 18.83 -10.33 4.99
N ILE A 257 18.57 -9.14 5.56
CA ILE A 257 19.31 -8.63 6.72
C ILE A 257 18.99 -9.37 8.04
N LEU A 258 17.89 -10.13 8.08
CA LEU A 258 17.47 -10.96 9.20
C LEU A 258 17.59 -12.44 8.85
N SER A 259 17.96 -13.26 9.84
CA SER A 259 17.94 -14.72 9.73
C SER A 259 16.54 -15.26 9.39
N PRO A 260 16.43 -16.47 8.80
CA PRO A 260 15.14 -17.09 8.57
C PRO A 260 14.28 -17.24 9.83
N LEU A 261 14.90 -17.44 11.00
CA LEU A 261 14.19 -17.52 12.27
C LEU A 261 13.53 -16.19 12.62
N ASN A 262 14.29 -15.09 12.60
CA ASN A 262 13.74 -13.79 12.97
C ASN A 262 12.77 -13.21 11.96
N ARG A 263 12.90 -13.55 10.67
CA ARG A 263 11.85 -13.26 9.68
C ARG A 263 10.52 -13.91 10.07
N ARG A 264 10.54 -15.20 10.44
CA ARG A 264 9.34 -15.93 10.89
C ARG A 264 8.77 -15.35 12.19
N GLU A 265 9.62 -15.04 13.17
CA GLU A 265 9.18 -14.40 14.42
C GLU A 265 8.56 -13.03 14.16
N MET A 266 9.17 -12.24 13.27
CA MET A 266 8.69 -10.92 12.92
C MET A 266 7.27 -10.96 12.34
N SER A 267 7.02 -11.85 11.39
CA SER A 267 5.74 -12.00 10.70
C SER A 267 4.73 -12.91 11.40
N ARG A 268 5.07 -13.49 12.56
CA ARG A 268 4.18 -14.42 13.28
C ARG A 268 2.91 -13.68 13.72
N ARG A 269 1.74 -14.29 13.52
CA ARG A 269 0.46 -13.78 14.06
C ARG A 269 0.46 -13.95 15.58
N LEU A 270 0.79 -12.88 16.32
CA LEU A 270 0.86 -12.91 17.79
C LEU A 270 -0.45 -12.47 18.43
N TRP A 271 -1.03 -11.39 17.91
CA TRP A 271 -2.25 -10.81 18.44
C TRP A 271 -3.29 -10.65 17.35
N THR A 272 -4.53 -10.98 17.67
CA THR A 272 -5.68 -10.72 16.79
C THR A 272 -6.26 -9.34 17.14
N ASP A 273 -6.66 -8.60 16.10
CA ASP A 273 -7.53 -7.43 16.24
C ASP A 273 -8.98 -7.93 16.29
N GLU A 274 -9.44 -8.27 17.50
CA GLU A 274 -10.75 -8.91 17.74
C GLU A 274 -11.94 -8.07 17.26
N GLU A 275 -11.78 -6.74 17.18
CA GLU A 275 -12.84 -5.83 16.77
C GLU A 275 -12.85 -5.58 15.24
N SER A 276 -11.81 -6.03 14.53
CA SER A 276 -11.70 -5.83 13.08
C SER A 276 -12.43 -6.94 12.32
N SER A 277 -13.51 -6.59 11.62
CA SER A 277 -14.22 -7.51 10.71
C SER A 277 -13.36 -8.06 9.57
N LEU A 278 -12.20 -7.45 9.30
CA LEU A 278 -11.25 -7.90 8.28
C LEU A 278 -10.29 -9.00 8.76
N GLY A 279 -10.41 -9.48 10.00
CA GLY A 279 -9.57 -10.57 10.53
C GLY A 279 -8.07 -10.24 10.52
N ARG A 280 -7.69 -9.09 11.09
CA ARG A 280 -6.30 -8.64 11.12
C ARG A 280 -5.56 -9.19 12.33
N HIS A 281 -4.27 -9.40 12.16
CA HIS A 281 -3.35 -9.77 13.23
C HIS A 281 -2.13 -8.85 13.25
N TYR A 282 -1.41 -8.87 14.37
CA TYR A 282 -0.16 -8.14 14.56
C TYR A 282 0.96 -9.09 15.02
N GLY A 283 2.14 -8.90 14.44
CA GLY A 283 3.41 -9.58 14.78
C GLY A 283 4.39 -8.59 15.41
N LEU A 284 5.69 -8.76 15.21
CA LEU A 284 6.69 -7.82 15.72
C LEU A 284 6.86 -6.65 14.74
N GLY A 285 5.99 -5.65 14.83
CA GLY A 285 5.96 -4.49 13.93
C GLY A 285 5.50 -4.80 12.51
N THR A 286 4.72 -5.88 12.33
CA THR A 286 4.06 -6.22 11.05
C THR A 286 2.58 -6.49 11.28
N ILE A 287 1.75 -6.07 10.32
CA ILE A 287 0.33 -6.41 10.24
C ILE A 287 0.20 -7.64 9.33
N SER A 288 -0.75 -8.52 9.61
CA SER A 288 -1.08 -9.64 8.72
C SER A 288 -2.59 -9.88 8.64
N GLY A 289 -3.01 -10.61 7.62
CA GLY A 289 -4.40 -10.95 7.38
C GLY A 289 -4.54 -11.92 6.21
N GLY A 290 -5.78 -12.13 5.76
CA GLY A 290 -6.09 -13.11 4.72
C GLY A 290 -5.95 -14.56 5.20
N GLU A 291 -6.36 -15.48 4.34
CA GLU A 291 -6.40 -16.92 4.61
C GLU A 291 -5.89 -17.73 3.41
N GLY A 292 -5.51 -18.97 3.68
CA GLY A 292 -4.98 -19.91 2.69
C GLY A 292 -3.80 -19.31 1.90
N ASP A 293 -3.78 -19.59 0.60
CA ASP A 293 -2.71 -19.19 -0.31
C ASP A 293 -2.62 -17.67 -0.52
N TRP A 294 -3.53 -16.88 0.03
CA TRP A 294 -3.52 -15.41 -0.08
C TRP A 294 -3.41 -14.73 1.28
N ALA A 295 -2.96 -15.48 2.30
CA ALA A 295 -2.47 -14.89 3.53
C ALA A 295 -1.33 -13.92 3.22
N TRP A 296 -1.37 -12.76 3.88
CA TRP A 296 -0.40 -11.70 3.68
C TRP A 296 0.14 -11.19 5.01
N PHE A 297 1.35 -10.63 4.96
CA PHE A 297 1.89 -9.79 6.04
C PHE A 297 2.50 -8.52 5.44
N GLY A 298 2.69 -7.47 6.23
CA GLY A 298 3.20 -6.20 5.74
C GLY A 298 3.01 -5.08 6.76
N HIS A 299 2.78 -3.86 6.29
CA HIS A 299 2.40 -2.75 7.14
C HIS A 299 1.64 -1.67 6.33
N SER A 300 1.03 -0.72 7.01
CA SER A 300 0.49 0.50 6.41
C SER A 300 1.01 1.75 7.11
N GLY A 301 0.74 2.92 6.54
CA GLY A 301 1.16 4.19 7.10
C GLY A 301 0.14 5.29 6.82
N GLY A 302 -0.10 6.12 7.83
CA GLY A 302 -0.80 7.39 7.69
C GLY A 302 0.08 8.50 8.25
N PHE A 303 0.39 9.47 7.39
CA PHE A 303 1.08 10.71 7.74
C PHE A 303 0.23 11.88 7.24
N GLN A 304 0.49 13.08 7.74
CA GLN A 304 -0.12 14.31 7.26
C GLN A 304 0.08 14.42 5.75
N GLY A 305 -1.01 14.25 4.98
CA GLY A 305 -0.96 14.29 3.52
C GLY A 305 -0.61 12.98 2.81
N PHE A 306 -0.44 11.85 3.51
CA PHE A 306 -0.03 10.58 2.87
C PHE A 306 -0.72 9.36 3.47
N ILE A 307 -1.15 8.43 2.61
CA ILE A 307 -1.64 7.10 2.98
C ILE A 307 -0.86 6.06 2.18
N THR A 308 -0.36 5.05 2.86
CA THR A 308 0.56 4.06 2.27
C THR A 308 0.21 2.65 2.75
N ARG A 309 0.40 1.64 1.90
CA ARG A 309 0.22 0.23 2.27
C ARG A 309 1.18 -0.66 1.50
N THR A 310 1.78 -1.60 2.21
CA THR A 310 2.63 -2.64 1.62
C THR A 310 2.24 -4.00 2.16
N ILE A 311 2.14 -5.00 1.29
CA ILE A 311 1.97 -6.39 1.68
C ILE A 311 2.95 -7.31 0.95
N VAL A 312 3.28 -8.42 1.58
CA VAL A 312 3.93 -9.59 1.03
C VAL A 312 2.90 -10.72 0.99
N LEU A 313 2.82 -11.38 -0.15
CA LEU A 313 2.05 -12.59 -0.42
C LEU A 313 3.04 -13.75 -0.55
N PRO A 314 3.36 -14.47 0.55
CA PRO A 314 4.43 -15.46 0.54
C PRO A 314 4.20 -16.58 -0.47
N GLU A 315 2.94 -17.01 -0.70
CA GLU A 315 2.69 -18.11 -1.62
C GLU A 315 2.91 -17.73 -3.09
N GLN A 316 2.51 -16.53 -3.49
CA GLN A 316 2.74 -16.00 -4.83
C GLN A 316 4.15 -15.45 -5.02
N ASP A 317 4.94 -15.34 -3.94
CA ASP A 317 6.24 -14.67 -3.90
C ASP A 317 6.18 -13.23 -4.43
N LEU A 318 5.10 -12.52 -4.08
CA LEU A 318 4.87 -11.15 -4.51
C LEU A 318 4.94 -10.19 -3.33
N THR A 319 5.54 -9.02 -3.55
CA THR A 319 5.46 -7.88 -2.62
C THR A 319 4.87 -6.69 -3.35
N ILE A 320 3.84 -6.05 -2.78
CA ILE A 320 3.09 -4.96 -3.42
C ILE A 320 3.13 -3.76 -2.49
N SER A 321 3.62 -2.62 -2.97
CA SER A 321 3.61 -1.35 -2.25
C SER A 321 2.82 -0.30 -3.04
N VAL A 322 1.86 0.34 -2.38
CA VAL A 322 1.04 1.43 -2.94
C VAL A 322 1.14 2.63 -2.02
N LEU A 323 1.62 3.76 -2.54
CA LEU A 323 1.82 5.01 -1.81
C LEU A 323 1.00 6.13 -2.45
N THR A 324 0.24 6.85 -1.65
CA THR A 324 -0.61 7.97 -2.11
C THR A 324 -0.29 9.24 -1.32
N ASN A 325 -0.36 10.39 -1.99
CA ASN A 325 -0.03 11.69 -1.41
C ASN A 325 -1.29 12.52 -1.11
N ALA A 326 -2.31 11.90 -0.49
CA ALA A 326 -3.42 12.60 0.13
C ALA A 326 -3.87 11.94 1.44
N ILE A 327 -4.42 12.71 2.38
CA ILE A 327 -4.97 12.22 3.66
C ILE A 327 -6.12 11.22 3.45
N ASP A 328 -6.93 11.43 2.42
CA ASP A 328 -8.01 10.55 1.97
C ASP A 328 -7.54 9.56 0.89
N GLY A 329 -6.22 9.28 0.85
CA GLY A 329 -5.59 8.42 -0.12
C GLY A 329 -6.12 6.98 -0.10
N LEU A 330 -6.26 6.39 -1.28
CA LEU A 330 -6.93 5.11 -1.49
C LEU A 330 -5.97 3.90 -1.53
N ALA A 331 -4.77 4.02 -0.95
CA ALA A 331 -3.76 2.95 -0.98
C ALA A 331 -4.27 1.60 -0.45
N HIS A 332 -5.16 1.63 0.56
CA HIS A 332 -5.77 0.43 1.11
C HIS A 332 -6.69 -0.30 0.11
N PRO A 333 -7.83 0.28 -0.32
CA PRO A 333 -8.73 -0.39 -1.25
C PRO A 333 -8.08 -0.65 -2.62
N TRP A 334 -7.15 0.19 -3.06
CA TRP A 334 -6.39 -0.05 -4.29
C TRP A 334 -5.53 -1.31 -4.20
N LEU A 335 -4.80 -1.48 -3.09
CA LEU A 335 -4.03 -2.70 -2.89
C LEU A 335 -4.91 -3.95 -2.85
N ASP A 336 -6.08 -3.89 -2.21
CA ASP A 336 -7.01 -5.02 -2.19
C ASP A 336 -7.53 -5.34 -3.60
N GLY A 337 -7.83 -4.32 -4.41
CA GLY A 337 -8.20 -4.48 -5.82
C GLY A 337 -7.10 -5.11 -6.68
N ILE A 338 -5.84 -4.70 -6.48
CA ILE A 338 -4.68 -5.33 -7.12
C ILE A 338 -4.63 -6.82 -6.79
N VAL A 339 -4.82 -7.20 -5.51
CA VAL A 339 -4.84 -8.61 -5.10
C VAL A 339 -5.96 -9.37 -5.82
N GLN A 340 -7.16 -8.79 -5.97
CA GLN A 340 -8.25 -9.43 -6.73
C GLN A 340 -7.92 -9.59 -8.21
N ILE A 341 -7.23 -8.61 -8.81
CA ILE A 341 -6.76 -8.71 -10.19
C ILE A 341 -5.76 -9.87 -10.32
N LEU A 342 -4.73 -9.90 -9.46
CA LEU A 342 -3.70 -10.95 -9.48
C LEU A 342 -4.32 -12.34 -9.28
N LYS A 343 -5.26 -12.48 -8.34
CA LYS A 343 -6.06 -13.70 -8.15
C LYS A 343 -6.69 -14.18 -9.45
N ARG A 344 -7.36 -13.28 -10.16
CA ARG A 344 -8.10 -13.64 -11.37
C ARG A 344 -7.18 -14.06 -12.51
N PHE A 345 -6.04 -13.40 -12.69
CA PHE A 345 -5.03 -13.80 -13.68
C PHE A 345 -4.30 -15.08 -13.31
N GLN A 346 -4.06 -15.35 -12.03
CA GLN A 346 -3.51 -16.62 -11.58
C GLN A 346 -4.47 -17.78 -11.86
N GLU A 347 -5.78 -17.57 -11.65
CA GLU A 347 -6.83 -18.57 -11.88
C GLU A 347 -7.09 -18.83 -13.36
N LEU A 348 -7.22 -17.77 -14.17
CA LEU A 348 -7.67 -17.87 -15.57
C LEU A 348 -6.55 -17.84 -16.61
N GLY A 349 -5.31 -17.57 -16.19
CA GLY A 349 -4.14 -17.55 -17.06
C GLY A 349 -3.99 -16.28 -17.93
N ALA A 350 -2.95 -16.29 -18.76
CA ALA A 350 -2.62 -15.16 -19.64
C ALA A 350 -3.56 -15.08 -20.87
N PRO A 351 -3.74 -13.90 -21.47
CA PRO A 351 -4.38 -13.75 -22.78
C PRO A 351 -3.76 -14.68 -23.84
N SER A 352 -4.60 -15.29 -24.68
CA SER A 352 -4.15 -16.04 -25.86
C SER A 352 -4.16 -15.15 -27.12
N ALA A 353 -3.63 -15.66 -28.23
CA ALA A 353 -3.69 -14.95 -29.51
C ALA A 353 -5.14 -14.67 -29.96
N ALA A 354 -6.10 -15.51 -29.57
CA ALA A 354 -7.51 -15.36 -29.93
C ALA A 354 -8.23 -14.30 -29.09
N THR A 355 -7.83 -14.10 -27.83
CA THR A 355 -8.52 -13.20 -26.90
C THR A 355 -7.84 -11.83 -26.81
N LYS A 356 -6.52 -11.73 -27.03
CA LYS A 356 -5.73 -10.51 -26.78
C LYS A 356 -6.25 -9.25 -27.49
N GLU A 357 -6.83 -9.39 -28.68
CA GLU A 357 -7.32 -8.24 -29.46
C GLU A 357 -8.57 -7.62 -28.86
N TRP A 358 -9.27 -8.33 -27.98
CA TRP A 358 -10.45 -7.81 -27.29
C TRP A 358 -10.10 -6.86 -26.13
N ALA A 359 -8.83 -6.70 -25.78
CA ALA A 359 -8.41 -5.82 -24.69
C ALA A 359 -8.81 -4.36 -24.95
N GLY A 360 -9.50 -3.74 -24.00
CA GLY A 360 -9.76 -2.31 -24.08
C GLY A 360 -10.77 -1.80 -23.06
N ARG A 361 -10.73 -0.49 -22.78
CA ARG A 361 -11.74 0.22 -22.00
C ARG A 361 -12.72 0.90 -22.95
N TRP A 362 -13.99 0.56 -22.80
CA TRP A 362 -15.08 1.03 -23.64
C TRP A 362 -16.14 1.73 -22.80
N TRP A 363 -16.90 2.61 -23.44
CA TRP A 363 -17.73 3.56 -22.73
C TRP A 363 -19.16 3.58 -23.24
N THR A 364 -20.06 3.76 -22.29
CA THR A 364 -21.41 4.27 -22.50
C THR A 364 -21.56 5.56 -21.70
N ILE A 365 -22.65 6.30 -21.91
CA ILE A 365 -22.99 7.45 -21.06
C ILE A 365 -23.17 7.06 -19.58
N TRP A 366 -23.47 5.79 -19.30
CA TRP A 366 -23.72 5.31 -17.94
C TRP A 366 -22.41 5.03 -17.21
N ASN A 367 -21.56 4.18 -17.78
CA ASN A 367 -20.30 3.73 -17.17
C ASN A 367 -19.31 3.23 -18.23
N PRO A 368 -18.01 3.23 -17.91
CA PRO A 368 -17.02 2.43 -18.62
C PRO A 368 -17.13 0.93 -18.31
N GLY A 369 -16.65 0.10 -19.22
CA GLY A 369 -16.42 -1.32 -19.03
C GLY A 369 -15.10 -1.74 -19.68
N ASP A 370 -14.31 -2.54 -18.96
CA ASP A 370 -13.03 -3.06 -19.42
C ASP A 370 -13.24 -4.47 -19.97
N LEU A 371 -12.89 -4.69 -21.23
CA LEU A 371 -12.73 -6.02 -21.79
C LEU A 371 -11.34 -6.50 -21.45
N VAL A 372 -11.26 -7.52 -20.59
CA VAL A 372 -10.00 -8.06 -20.06
C VAL A 372 -9.81 -9.48 -20.56
N PRO A 373 -8.88 -9.72 -21.50
CA PRO A 373 -8.62 -11.06 -22.03
C PRO A 373 -7.94 -12.00 -21.05
N PHE A 374 -8.32 -13.27 -21.12
CA PHE A 374 -7.68 -14.41 -20.45
C PHE A 374 -7.45 -15.54 -21.47
N ALA A 375 -7.11 -16.75 -21.03
CA ALA A 375 -6.69 -17.83 -21.93
C ALA A 375 -7.73 -18.17 -23.02
N ASP A 376 -8.98 -18.39 -22.62
CA ASP A 376 -10.06 -18.90 -23.49
C ASP A 376 -11.29 -17.97 -23.55
N LYS A 377 -11.29 -16.87 -22.78
CA LYS A 377 -12.41 -15.96 -22.64
C LYS A 377 -11.97 -14.52 -22.39
N VAL A 378 -12.92 -13.61 -22.48
CA VAL A 378 -12.76 -12.19 -22.13
C VAL A 378 -13.74 -11.84 -21.04
N LEU A 379 -13.27 -11.25 -19.95
CA LEU A 379 -14.15 -10.74 -18.89
C LEU A 379 -14.57 -9.31 -19.18
N VAL A 380 -15.81 -8.98 -18.86
CA VAL A 380 -16.33 -7.61 -18.88
C VAL A 380 -16.25 -7.06 -17.46
N ALA A 381 -15.11 -6.44 -17.14
CA ALA A 381 -14.82 -5.87 -15.84
C ALA A 381 -15.40 -4.46 -15.70
N ASN A 382 -15.76 -4.07 -14.47
CA ASN A 382 -16.19 -2.72 -14.16
C ASN A 382 -15.04 -1.95 -13.49
N PRO A 383 -14.34 -1.06 -14.22
CA PRO A 383 -13.16 -0.39 -13.68
C PRO A 383 -13.48 0.66 -12.61
N THR A 384 -14.76 1.03 -12.39
CA THR A 384 -15.16 1.96 -11.31
C THR A 384 -15.15 1.30 -9.93
N LEU A 385 -15.22 -0.03 -9.86
CA LEU A 385 -15.21 -0.77 -8.60
C LEU A 385 -13.78 -0.98 -8.09
N PHE A 386 -13.63 -1.03 -6.76
CA PHE A 386 -12.38 -1.44 -6.13
C PHE A 386 -12.03 -2.90 -6.39
N SER A 387 -13.02 -3.75 -6.68
CA SER A 387 -12.82 -5.09 -7.21
C SER A 387 -13.39 -5.13 -8.63
N PRO A 388 -12.56 -4.92 -9.67
CA PRO A 388 -13.07 -4.70 -11.02
C PRO A 388 -13.74 -5.95 -11.63
N PHE A 389 -13.46 -7.13 -11.08
CA PHE A 389 -14.06 -8.39 -11.52
C PHE A 389 -15.28 -8.81 -10.70
N LEU A 390 -15.74 -7.99 -9.76
CA LEU A 390 -16.97 -8.26 -9.01
C LEU A 390 -18.14 -8.34 -9.98
N ASP A 391 -18.80 -9.49 -10.02
CA ASP A 391 -19.91 -9.83 -10.93
C ASP A 391 -19.59 -9.65 -12.43
N ALA A 392 -18.31 -9.74 -12.81
CA ALA A 392 -17.89 -9.57 -14.21
C ALA A 392 -18.53 -10.62 -15.12
N GLY A 393 -19.04 -10.12 -16.26
CA GLY A 393 -19.52 -10.99 -17.34
C GLY A 393 -18.37 -11.72 -18.04
N GLU A 394 -18.67 -12.82 -18.73
CA GLU A 394 -17.70 -13.60 -19.50
C GLU A 394 -18.17 -13.73 -20.95
N ILE A 395 -17.25 -13.49 -21.88
CA ILE A 395 -17.43 -13.63 -23.32
C ILE A 395 -16.60 -14.81 -23.80
N ALA A 396 -17.25 -15.82 -24.38
CA ALA A 396 -16.57 -16.86 -25.15
C ALA A 396 -16.31 -16.35 -26.57
N ILE A 397 -15.09 -16.57 -27.08
CA ILE A 397 -14.71 -16.12 -28.42
C ILE A 397 -15.11 -17.20 -29.45
N GLU A 398 -15.95 -16.83 -30.40
CA GLU A 398 -16.44 -17.71 -31.47
C GLU A 398 -15.67 -17.49 -32.79
N ALA A 399 -15.17 -16.28 -33.01
CA ALA A 399 -14.35 -15.84 -34.15
C ALA A 399 -13.53 -14.60 -33.74
N PRO A 400 -12.52 -14.14 -34.52
CA PRO A 400 -11.68 -13.00 -34.13
C PRO A 400 -12.46 -11.76 -33.66
N ASP A 401 -13.54 -11.40 -34.38
CA ASP A 401 -14.39 -10.23 -34.07
C ASP A 401 -15.77 -10.60 -33.53
N ARG A 402 -16.01 -11.86 -33.15
CA ARG A 402 -17.32 -12.32 -32.65
C ARG A 402 -17.19 -13.24 -31.43
N GLY A 403 -18.05 -13.02 -30.45
CA GLY A 403 -18.18 -13.87 -29.27
C GLY A 403 -19.62 -13.92 -28.76
N ARG A 404 -19.79 -14.60 -27.63
CA ARG A 404 -21.06 -14.76 -26.94
C ARG A 404 -20.91 -14.52 -25.45
N ILE A 405 -21.84 -13.78 -24.86
CA ILE A 405 -21.88 -13.51 -23.43
C ILE A 405 -22.38 -14.78 -22.72
N ILE A 406 -21.46 -15.60 -22.23
CA ILE A 406 -21.75 -16.90 -21.59
C ILE A 406 -22.05 -16.78 -20.10
N LYS A 407 -21.70 -15.65 -19.49
CA LYS A 407 -22.00 -15.34 -18.09
C LYS A 407 -22.28 -13.86 -17.95
N ALA A 408 -23.39 -13.50 -17.30
CA ALA A 408 -23.72 -12.14 -16.90
C ALA A 408 -24.86 -12.17 -15.87
N SER A 409 -25.08 -11.06 -15.16
CA SER A 409 -26.32 -10.84 -14.40
C SER A 409 -27.56 -10.98 -15.29
N SER A 410 -28.67 -11.48 -14.74
CA SER A 410 -29.96 -11.56 -15.44
C SER A 410 -30.53 -10.20 -15.85
N PHE A 411 -30.00 -9.10 -15.27
CA PHE A 411 -30.34 -7.73 -15.66
C PHE A 411 -29.46 -7.19 -16.82
N ASN A 412 -28.49 -7.98 -17.29
CA ASN A 412 -27.65 -7.67 -18.45
C ASN A 412 -28.10 -8.54 -19.65
N SER A 413 -27.16 -8.98 -20.49
CA SER A 413 -27.42 -9.66 -21.77
C SER A 413 -26.87 -11.09 -21.83
N PRO A 414 -27.23 -12.01 -20.89
CA PRO A 414 -26.75 -13.39 -20.94
C PRO A 414 -27.26 -14.12 -22.21
N GLY A 415 -26.36 -14.81 -22.90
CA GLY A 415 -26.65 -15.57 -24.12
C GLY A 415 -26.59 -14.76 -25.42
N GLU A 416 -26.55 -13.42 -25.33
CA GLU A 416 -26.47 -12.53 -26.49
C GLU A 416 -25.06 -12.46 -27.10
N THR A 417 -24.98 -11.91 -28.31
CA THR A 417 -23.73 -11.78 -29.08
C THR A 417 -22.87 -10.64 -28.58
N ALA A 418 -21.55 -10.81 -28.61
CA ALA A 418 -20.58 -9.73 -28.53
C ALA A 418 -19.83 -9.62 -29.87
N ARG A 419 -19.53 -8.41 -30.35
CA ARG A 419 -18.73 -8.23 -31.58
C ARG A 419 -17.85 -6.99 -31.54
N LEU A 420 -16.64 -7.12 -32.07
CA LEU A 420 -15.74 -6.00 -32.32
C LEU A 420 -16.12 -5.36 -33.67
N VAL A 421 -16.04 -4.03 -33.75
CA VAL A 421 -16.21 -3.27 -35.00
C VAL A 421 -14.88 -2.60 -35.32
N ARG A 422 -14.41 -2.78 -36.55
CA ARG A 422 -13.14 -2.22 -37.02
C ARG A 422 -13.38 -1.11 -38.02
N ASP A 423 -12.51 -0.10 -37.97
CA ASP A 423 -12.41 0.92 -39.00
C ASP A 423 -11.76 0.36 -40.28
N ASP A 424 -11.73 1.16 -41.35
CA ASP A 424 -11.11 0.80 -42.63
C ASP A 424 -9.61 0.50 -42.53
N THR A 425 -8.97 0.87 -41.41
CA THR A 425 -7.54 0.58 -41.12
C THR A 425 -7.35 -0.72 -40.34
N GLY A 426 -8.44 -1.41 -39.98
CA GLY A 426 -8.42 -2.64 -39.20
C GLY A 426 -8.31 -2.44 -37.68
N ARG A 427 -8.35 -1.19 -37.19
CA ARG A 427 -8.33 -0.89 -35.75
C ARG A 427 -9.74 -1.00 -35.19
N ILE A 428 -9.86 -1.52 -33.98
CA ILE A 428 -11.15 -1.65 -33.30
C ILE A 428 -11.63 -0.24 -32.91
N GLU A 429 -12.75 0.19 -33.47
CA GLU A 429 -13.34 1.51 -33.22
C GLU A 429 -14.45 1.49 -32.16
N SER A 430 -15.16 0.36 -32.06
CA SER A 430 -16.26 0.18 -31.12
C SER A 430 -16.54 -1.30 -30.88
N VAL A 431 -17.34 -1.58 -29.85
CA VAL A 431 -17.76 -2.95 -29.50
C VAL A 431 -19.28 -2.96 -29.33
N TRP A 432 -19.91 -4.07 -29.70
CA TRP A 432 -21.29 -4.36 -29.31
C TRP A 432 -21.30 -5.47 -28.27
N LEU A 433 -22.00 -5.24 -27.16
CA LEU A 433 -22.24 -6.20 -26.09
C LEU A 433 -23.75 -6.40 -25.98
N GLY A 434 -24.25 -7.52 -26.51
CA GLY A 434 -25.67 -7.69 -26.77
C GLY A 434 -26.19 -6.60 -27.72
N GLY A 435 -27.26 -5.92 -27.32
CA GLY A 435 -27.78 -4.73 -28.00
C GLY A 435 -27.04 -3.42 -27.72
N SER A 436 -26.05 -3.39 -26.82
CA SER A 436 -25.40 -2.15 -26.40
C SER A 436 -24.19 -1.82 -27.27
N HIS A 437 -24.18 -0.62 -27.86
CA HIS A 437 -23.01 -0.07 -28.57
C HIS A 437 -22.12 0.68 -27.59
N VAL A 438 -20.87 0.23 -27.44
CA VAL A 438 -19.88 0.84 -26.56
C VAL A 438 -18.72 1.37 -27.40
N VAL A 439 -18.24 2.56 -27.06
CA VAL A 439 -17.29 3.32 -27.89
C VAL A 439 -16.06 3.75 -27.09
N SER A 440 -15.05 4.31 -27.75
CA SER A 440 -13.88 4.87 -27.06
C SER A 440 -14.23 6.09 -26.20
N GLU A 441 -13.38 6.42 -25.22
CA GLU A 441 -13.54 7.61 -24.36
C GLU A 441 -13.65 8.90 -25.20
N ALA A 442 -12.82 9.00 -26.25
CA ALA A 442 -12.81 10.16 -27.15
C ALA A 442 -14.11 10.27 -27.96
N ALA A 443 -14.61 9.15 -28.49
CA ALA A 443 -15.88 9.12 -29.22
C ALA A 443 -17.06 9.49 -28.33
N LEU A 444 -17.14 8.93 -27.12
CA LEU A 444 -18.21 9.28 -26.17
C LEU A 444 -18.15 10.76 -25.78
N LYS A 445 -16.96 11.29 -25.50
CA LYS A 445 -16.79 12.71 -25.18
C LYS A 445 -17.30 13.61 -26.31
N ALA A 446 -16.95 13.29 -27.56
CA ALA A 446 -17.42 14.04 -28.72
C ALA A 446 -18.95 13.98 -28.85
N GLU A 447 -19.55 12.80 -28.68
CA GLU A 447 -21.00 12.59 -28.68
C GLU A 447 -21.70 13.41 -27.59
N MET A 448 -21.19 13.39 -26.35
CA MET A 448 -21.78 14.12 -25.23
C MET A 448 -21.73 15.63 -25.43
N LEU A 449 -20.59 16.17 -25.90
CA LEU A 449 -20.46 17.59 -26.21
C LEU A 449 -21.45 18.02 -27.31
N ALA A 450 -21.54 17.23 -28.38
CA ALA A 450 -22.43 17.51 -29.50
C ALA A 450 -23.92 17.41 -29.15
N ARG A 451 -24.31 16.60 -28.15
CA ARG A 451 -25.72 16.44 -27.77
C ARG A 451 -26.17 17.35 -26.64
N TYR A 452 -25.31 17.59 -25.65
CA TYR A 452 -25.72 18.20 -24.38
C TYR A 452 -25.08 19.57 -24.11
N GLN A 453 -24.11 19.98 -24.94
CA GLN A 453 -23.43 21.27 -24.78
C GLN A 453 -23.57 22.21 -25.99
N SER A 454 -24.00 21.70 -27.16
CA SER A 454 -24.32 22.53 -28.32
C SER A 454 -25.57 23.39 -28.07
N GLY A 455 -25.39 24.61 -27.56
CA GLY A 455 -26.48 25.54 -27.23
C GLY A 455 -26.21 26.45 -26.04
N LYS A 456 -25.09 26.26 -25.31
CA LYS A 456 -24.57 27.21 -24.32
C LYS A 456 -23.34 27.91 -24.89
N ALA A 457 -23.58 28.86 -25.80
CA ALA A 457 -22.63 29.89 -26.20
C ALA A 457 -23.20 31.25 -25.82
#